data_AF-A0A1Y1CFN9-F1
#
_entry.id   AF-A0A1Y1CFN9-F1
#
_cell.length_a   1.000
_cell.length_b   1.000
_cell.length_c   1.000
_cell.angle_alpha   90.00
_cell.angle_beta   90.00
_cell.angle_gamma   90.00
#
_symmetry.space_group_name_H-M   'P 1'
#
loop_
_entity.id
_entity.type
_entity.pdbx_description
1 polymer ?
#
loop_
_entity_poly.entity_id
_entity_poly.type
_entity_poly.pdbx_seq_one_letter_code
_entity_poly.pdbx_strand_id
1 'polypeptide(L)' 'MAKKNRIVSFNKMEPELLNLVRKTFPLGYEEMVKLFNLGVGRSFYAFDLITEECNYLIKVDVDVDFPVIGNDDEATKD' A
#
# COMPACT_ATOMS: atom_id res chain seq x y z
N MET A 1 -15.35 20.79 -0.85
CA MET A 1 -15.74 19.70 -1.79
C MET A 1 -15.03 18.43 -1.34
N ALA A 2 -15.73 17.32 -1.16
CA ALA A 2 -15.11 16.06 -0.78
C ALA A 2 -14.36 15.50 -2.00
N LYS A 3 -13.04 15.36 -1.92
CA LYS A 3 -12.26 14.66 -2.94
C LYS A 3 -12.75 13.22 -3.00
N LYS A 4 -12.96 12.70 -4.21
CA LYS A 4 -13.43 11.31 -4.37
C LYS A 4 -12.30 10.35 -3.99
N ASN A 5 -12.61 9.37 -3.16
CA ASN A 5 -11.70 8.31 -2.79
C ASN A 5 -11.78 7.20 -3.84
N ARG A 6 -10.65 6.83 -4.44
CA ARG A 6 -10.58 5.77 -5.45
C ARG A 6 -9.48 4.78 -5.10
N ILE A 7 -9.80 3.50 -5.13
CA ILE A 7 -8.84 2.43 -4.85
C ILE A 7 -8.39 1.86 -6.19
N VAL A 8 -7.09 1.77 -6.41
CA VAL A 8 -6.48 1.23 -7.63
C VAL A 8 -5.36 0.26 -7.27
N SER A 9 -5.15 -0.78 -8.06
CA SER A 9 -4.01 -1.70 -7.87
C SER A 9 -2.82 -1.20 -8.66
N PHE A 10 -1.62 -1.23 -8.08
CA PHE A 10 -0.38 -0.77 -8.71
C PHE A 10 -0.13 -1.51 -10.05
N ASN A 11 -0.35 -2.82 -10.09
CA ASN A 11 -0.21 -3.62 -11.30
C ASN A 11 -1.30 -3.38 -12.37
N LYS A 12 -2.42 -2.72 -12.04
CA LYS A 12 -3.53 -2.47 -12.97
C LYS A 12 -3.81 -0.98 -13.19
N MET A 13 -2.89 -0.11 -12.77
CA MET A 13 -3.09 1.33 -12.91
C MET A 13 -2.62 1.84 -14.27
N GLU A 14 -3.25 2.92 -14.71
CA GLU A 14 -2.96 3.56 -15.98
C GLU A 14 -1.56 4.22 -15.98
N PRO A 15 -0.90 4.32 -17.15
CA PRO A 15 0.44 4.91 -17.26
C PRO A 15 0.50 6.37 -16.78
N GLU A 16 -0.60 7.11 -16.87
CA GLU A 16 -0.69 8.48 -16.33
C GLU A 16 -0.54 8.52 -14.81
N LEU A 17 -1.21 7.59 -14.11
CA LEU A 17 -1.07 7.41 -12.66
C LEU A 17 0.34 6.98 -12.27
N LEU A 18 0.98 6.11 -13.07
CA LEU A 18 2.37 5.68 -12.84
C LEU A 18 3.33 6.85 -12.92
N ASN A 19 3.16 7.69 -13.94
CA ASN A 19 3.97 8.89 -14.09
C ASN A 19 3.75 9.86 -12.92
N LEU A 20 2.52 9.98 -12.43
CA LEU A 20 2.21 10.82 -11.28
C LEU A 20 2.88 10.29 -10.00
N VAL A 21 2.80 8.99 -9.72
CA VAL A 21 3.52 8.36 -8.60
C VAL A 21 5.01 8.61 -8.69
N ARG A 22 5.63 8.46 -9.86
CA ARG A 22 7.06 8.73 -10.06
C ARG A 22 7.42 10.21 -9.88
N LYS A 23 6.53 11.13 -10.24
CA LYS A 23 6.70 12.58 -10.02
C LYS A 23 6.53 12.97 -8.55
N THR A 24 5.54 12.39 -7.86
CA THR A 24 5.27 12.65 -6.44
C THR A 24 6.33 12.00 -5.55
N PHE A 25 6.79 10.80 -5.93
CA PHE A 25 7.74 9.99 -5.19
C PHE A 25 8.97 9.68 -6.07
N PRO A 26 9.81 10.69 -6.38
CA PRO A 26 11.00 10.49 -7.21
C PRO A 26 12.06 9.61 -6.53
N LEU A 27 12.01 9.51 -5.20
CA LEU A 27 12.90 8.68 -4.38
C LEU A 27 12.35 7.26 -4.15
N GLY A 28 11.12 6.97 -4.61
CA GLY A 28 10.43 5.71 -4.33
C GLY A 28 9.20 5.90 -3.43
N TYR A 29 8.22 5.00 -3.57
CA TYR A 29 6.96 5.03 -2.81
C TYR A 29 7.03 4.19 -1.52
N GLU A 30 8.15 3.50 -1.28
CA GLU A 30 8.33 2.52 -0.19
C GLU A 30 8.03 3.11 1.19
N GLU A 31 8.52 4.31 1.48
CA GLU A 31 8.28 5.01 2.76
C GLU A 31 6.82 5.43 2.96
N MET A 32 6.04 5.52 1.87
CA MET A 32 4.64 5.93 1.90
C MET A 32 3.69 4.73 1.94
N VAL A 33 4.21 3.53 1.70
CA VAL A 33 3.45 2.29 1.81
C VAL A 33 3.06 2.06 3.27
N LYS A 34 1.75 1.94 3.50
CA LYS A 34 1.16 1.61 4.79
C LYS A 34 0.50 0.24 4.70
N LEU A 35 0.60 -0.52 5.80
CA LEU A 35 -0.12 -1.77 5.97
C LEU A 35 -1.54 -1.48 6.44
N PHE A 36 -2.52 -1.81 5.61
CA PHE A 36 -3.93 -1.72 5.93
C PHE A 36 -4.46 -3.08 6.36
N ASN A 37 -4.93 -3.17 7.60
CA ASN A 37 -5.61 -4.36 8.13
C ASN A 37 -7.10 -4.31 7.75
N LEU A 38 -7.55 -5.28 6.96
CA LEU A 38 -8.95 -5.48 6.55
C LEU A 38 -9.73 -6.37 7.54
N GLY A 39 -9.05 -7.03 8.47
CA GLY A 39 -9.64 -7.95 9.43
C GLY A 39 -8.74 -9.13 9.74
N VAL A 40 -9.31 -10.15 10.39
CA VAL A 40 -8.57 -11.33 10.91
C VAL A 40 -7.80 -12.01 9.77
N GLY A 41 -6.46 -11.87 9.81
CA GLY A 41 -5.55 -12.45 8.83
C GLY A 41 -5.56 -11.84 7.42
N ARG A 42 -6.22 -10.69 7.22
CA ARG A 42 -6.24 -10.00 5.93
C ARG A 42 -5.64 -8.61 6.07
N SER A 43 -4.44 -8.44 5.55
CA SER A 43 -3.76 -7.16 5.47
C SER A 43 -3.24 -6.93 4.06
N PHE A 44 -3.13 -5.67 3.64
CA PHE A 44 -2.60 -5.32 2.33
C PHE A 44 -1.76 -4.05 2.42
N TYR A 45 -0.75 -3.97 1.57
CA TYR A 45 0.11 -2.80 1.47
C TYR A 45 -0.49 -1.81 0.48
N ALA A 46 -0.61 -0.55 0.88
CA ALA A 46 -1.04 0.51 -0.01
C ALA A 46 -0.47 1.85 0.41
N PHE A 47 -0.29 2.77 -0.53
CA PHE A 47 0.06 4.15 -0.25
C PHE A 47 -1.02 5.10 -0.74
N ASP A 48 -1.16 6.24 -0.06
CA ASP A 48 -2.06 7.30 -0.46
C ASP A 48 -1.38 8.23 -1.49
N LEU A 49 -2.11 8.53 -2.57
CA LEU A 49 -1.69 9.47 -3.60
C LEU A 49 -2.77 10.55 -3.72
N ILE A 50 -2.44 11.74 -3.23
CA ILE A 50 -3.36 12.88 -3.21
C ILE A 50 -3.19 13.67 -4.50
N THR A 51 -4.25 13.78 -5.29
CA THR A 51 -4.28 14.65 -6.47
C THR A 51 -5.23 15.83 -6.25
N GLU A 52 -5.23 16.78 -7.18
CA GLU A 52 -6.14 17.93 -7.12
C GLU A 52 -7.61 17.49 -7.19
N GLU A 53 -7.89 16.44 -7.97
CA GLU A 53 -9.26 15.96 -8.24
C GLU A 53 -9.72 14.85 -7.28
N CYS A 54 -8.84 13.92 -6.89
CA CYS A 54 -9.20 12.70 -6.16
C CYS A 54 -8.11 12.25 -5.18
N ASN A 55 -8.49 11.42 -4.21
CA ASN A 55 -7.57 10.69 -3.33
C ASN A 55 -7.48 9.24 -3.82
N TYR A 56 -6.32 8.84 -4.28
CA TYR A 56 -6.06 7.47 -4.72
C TYR A 56 -5.44 6.67 -3.59
N LEU A 57 -5.93 5.44 -3.39
CA LEU A 57 -5.29 4.45 -2.55
C LEU A 57 -4.73 3.37 -3.46
N ILE A 58 -3.40 3.34 -3.60
CA ILE A 58 -2.73 2.45 -4.54
C ILE A 58 -2.31 1.19 -3.79
N LYS A 59 -2.99 0.08 -4.08
CA LYS A 59 -2.68 -1.25 -3.54
C LYS A 59 -1.42 -1.78 -4.19
N VAL A 60 -0.39 -2.02 -3.39
CA VAL A 60 0.84 -2.69 -3.79
C VAL A 60 0.62 -4.19 -3.66
N ASP A 61 0.79 -4.90 -4.77
CA ASP A 61 0.77 -6.35 -4.77
C ASP A 61 2.14 -6.80 -4.25
N VAL A 62 2.17 -7.29 -3.01
CA VAL A 62 3.36 -7.96 -2.47
C VAL A 62 3.16 -9.44 -2.70
N ASP A 63 4.06 -10.05 -3.46
CA ASP A 63 4.09 -11.50 -3.56
C ASP A 63 4.52 -12.02 -2.18
N VAL A 64 3.64 -12.76 -1.52
CA VAL A 64 3.70 -13.11 -0.10
C VAL A 64 4.71 -14.24 0.17
N ASP A 65 5.80 -14.30 -0.60
CA ASP A 65 6.90 -15.25 -0.38
C ASP A 65 7.86 -14.78 0.72
N PHE A 66 7.63 -13.60 1.30
CA PHE A 66 8.26 -13.25 2.56
C PHE A 66 7.61 -14.08 3.65
N PRO A 67 8.36 -14.97 4.36
CA PRO A 67 7.82 -15.59 5.54
C PRO A 67 7.42 -14.43 6.45
N VAL A 68 6.11 -14.30 6.67
CA VAL A 68 5.59 -13.55 7.80
C VAL A 68 6.36 -14.16 8.97
N ILE A 69 7.35 -13.44 9.49
CA ILE A 69 7.90 -13.75 10.80
C ILE A 69 6.71 -13.49 11.71
N GLY A 70 5.91 -14.55 11.87
CA GLY A 70 4.92 -14.65 12.91
C GLY A 70 5.73 -14.55 14.18
N ASN A 71 5.77 -13.34 14.74
CA ASN A 71 5.91 -13.18 16.17
C ASN A 71 4.65 -13.78 16.79
N ASP A 72 4.56 -15.11 16.77
CA ASP A 72 3.66 -15.90 17.58
C ASP A 72 4.57 -16.78 18.43
N ASP A 73 4.72 -16.36 19.68
CA ASP A 73 5.03 -17.17 20.85
C ASP A 73 6.40 -17.91 20.93
N GLU A 74 7.36 -17.29 21.62
CA GLU A 74 8.25 -18.06 22.50
C GLU A 74 8.54 -17.25 23.78
N ALA A 75 7.50 -17.10 24.59
CA ALA A 75 7.62 -16.63 25.97
C ALA A 75 7.66 -17.83 26.92
N THR A 76 8.79 -18.57 26.95
CA THR A 76 9.15 -19.41 28.11
C THR A 76 10.58 -19.93 27.93
N LYS A 77 11.56 -19.22 28.52
CA LYS A 77 12.83 -19.85 28.91
C LYS A 77 12.60 -20.59 30.22
N ASP A 78 12.94 -21.88 30.22
CA ASP A 78 13.18 -22.76 31.38
C ASP A 78 13.92 -22.06 32.55
#